data_AF-A0A9N9CG30-F1
#
_entry.id   AF-A0A9N9CG30-F1
#
_cell.length_a   1.000
_cell.length_b   1.000
_cell.length_c   1.000
_cell.angle_alpha   90.00
_cell.angle_beta   90.00
_cell.angle_gamma   90.00
#
_symmetry.space_group_name_H-M   'P 1'
#
loop_
_entity.id
_entity.type
_entity.pdbx_description
1 polymer ?
#
loop_
_entity_poly.entity_id
_entity_poly.type
_entity_poly.pdbx_seq_one_letter_code
_entity_poly.pdbx_strand_id
1 'polypeptide(L)'
;MKAKYRFERKTAKNSLGKVKIESNDPLTVVGQNTKFTNDLHVGDILVISNENFQIMKVVNDCELKINNQQQLSFEEWQQFNIEPRTKVNGLFDVYSMVFTKYAITNPFSKKDEPLKLTIIIELSNKLNIDNYKTKFKAYFRKLFQKYKKETKKPMSHLEKFSVNCILFESFDNLASEFTEHKLGNWIIDFFCLIPIQIAVAHDNEFIPIRDGFLEKTEQNVFDDGFGLIGNMSKAISFGWYESIFEHYADLEVKILSSMGEQSC
;
A
#
# COMPACT_ATOMS: atom_id res chain seq x y z
N MET A 1 -20.76 -1.24 5.05
CA MET A 1 -20.31 -0.72 3.74
C MET A 1 -19.96 -1.92 2.85
N LYS A 2 -20.73 -2.19 1.79
CA LYS A 2 -20.58 -3.40 0.95
C LYS A 2 -19.23 -3.40 0.22
N ALA A 3 -18.48 -4.49 0.32
CA ALA A 3 -17.28 -4.71 -0.48
C ALA A 3 -17.68 -4.68 -1.97
N LYS A 4 -17.12 -3.72 -2.71
CA LYS A 4 -17.32 -3.62 -4.15
C LYS A 4 -16.32 -4.57 -4.82
N TYR A 5 -16.73 -5.82 -5.01
CA TYR A 5 -15.99 -6.73 -5.87
C TYR A 5 -16.08 -6.20 -7.31
N ARG A 6 -14.92 -5.99 -7.94
CA ARG A 6 -14.82 -5.57 -9.33
C ARG A 6 -14.50 -6.81 -10.15
N PHE A 7 -15.53 -7.37 -10.79
CA PHE A 7 -15.31 -8.33 -11.86
C PHE A 7 -14.83 -7.55 -13.07
N GLU A 8 -13.60 -7.79 -13.49
CA GLU A 8 -13.12 -7.31 -14.79
C GLU A 8 -13.85 -8.11 -15.87
N ARG A 9 -14.87 -7.48 -16.44
CA ARG A 9 -15.43 -7.91 -17.72
C ARG A 9 -14.26 -7.92 -18.70
N LYS A 10 -13.95 -9.06 -19.32
CA LYS A 10 -13.14 -9.11 -20.55
C LYS A 10 -13.82 -8.18 -21.54
N THR A 11 -13.38 -6.93 -21.58
CA THR A 11 -13.78 -5.96 -22.57
C THR A 11 -13.33 -6.53 -23.90
N ALA A 12 -14.25 -6.63 -24.86
CA ALA A 12 -13.89 -6.92 -26.24
C ALA A 12 -12.73 -5.99 -26.60
N LYS A 13 -11.65 -6.56 -27.16
CA LYS A 13 -10.50 -5.79 -27.64
C LYS A 13 -10.99 -4.87 -28.76
N ASN A 14 -11.49 -3.68 -28.41
CA ASN A 14 -11.59 -2.58 -29.36
C ASN A 14 -10.15 -2.31 -29.77
N SER A 15 -9.81 -2.56 -31.03
CA SER A 15 -8.45 -2.32 -31.52
C SER A 15 -8.16 -0.83 -31.38
N LEU A 16 -7.13 -0.46 -30.62
CA LEU A 16 -6.68 0.92 -30.46
C LEU A 16 -6.00 1.50 -31.71
N GLY A 17 -5.97 0.72 -32.80
CA GLY A 17 -5.24 1.01 -34.03
C GLY A 17 -3.97 0.16 -34.14
N LYS A 18 -3.12 0.52 -35.09
CA LYS A 18 -1.77 -0.04 -35.24
C LYS A 18 -0.75 1.09 -35.21
N VAL A 19 0.48 0.77 -34.86
CA VAL A 19 1.57 1.74 -34.75
C VAL A 19 2.81 1.26 -35.49
N LYS A 20 3.61 2.22 -35.92
CA LYS A 20 4.92 2.03 -36.55
C LYS A 20 5.90 3.00 -35.91
N ILE A 21 7.14 2.57 -35.66
CA ILE A 21 8.17 3.42 -35.06
C ILE A 21 9.15 3.85 -36.16
N GLU A 22 9.32 5.16 -36.31
CA GLU A 22 10.31 5.75 -37.19
C GLU A 22 11.55 6.14 -36.38
N SER A 23 12.73 5.68 -36.83
CA SER A 23 14.02 5.99 -36.21
C SER A 23 14.43 7.44 -36.47
N ASN A 24 13.82 8.35 -35.72
CA ASN A 24 14.28 9.73 -35.54
C ASN A 24 14.64 9.93 -34.06
N ASP A 25 15.49 10.89 -33.71
CA ASP A 25 15.73 11.27 -32.30
C ASP A 25 15.05 12.62 -32.02
N PRO A 26 14.02 12.69 -31.14
CA PRO A 26 13.36 11.59 -30.42
C PRO A 26 12.52 10.66 -31.33
N LEU A 27 12.36 9.40 -30.93
CA LEU A 27 11.61 8.37 -31.68
C LEU A 27 10.16 8.81 -31.89
N THR A 28 9.75 8.84 -33.17
CA THR A 28 8.39 9.18 -33.58
C THR A 28 7.62 7.89 -33.81
N VAL A 29 6.45 7.79 -33.17
CA VAL A 29 5.51 6.70 -33.40
C VAL A 29 4.36 7.24 -34.24
N VAL A 30 4.14 6.60 -35.39
CA VAL A 30 3.05 6.89 -36.31
C VAL A 30 1.93 5.87 -36.08
N GLY A 31 0.71 6.36 -35.97
CA GLY A 31 -0.50 5.57 -35.73
C GLY A 31 -1.38 5.46 -36.98
N GLN A 32 -2.00 4.30 -37.15
CA GLN A 32 -3.03 4.02 -38.15
C GLN A 32 -4.34 3.67 -37.43
N ASN A 33 -5.40 4.42 -37.71
CA ASN A 33 -6.70 4.33 -37.04
C ASN A 33 -6.62 4.53 -35.51
N THR A 34 -5.75 5.43 -35.09
CA THR A 34 -5.51 5.77 -33.69
C THR A 34 -6.23 7.07 -33.31
N LYS A 35 -6.49 7.26 -32.01
CA LYS A 35 -7.01 8.52 -31.44
C LYS A 35 -6.15 8.95 -30.26
N PHE A 36 -4.85 9.13 -30.50
CA PHE A 36 -3.87 9.34 -29.44
C PHE A 36 -4.20 10.50 -28.50
N THR A 37 -4.82 11.59 -28.98
CA THR A 37 -5.13 12.73 -28.12
C THR A 37 -6.20 12.42 -27.08
N ASN A 38 -7.09 11.46 -27.35
CA ASN A 38 -8.13 11.02 -26.42
C ASN A 38 -7.67 9.86 -25.54
N ASP A 39 -6.92 8.92 -26.11
CA ASP A 39 -6.60 7.66 -25.45
C ASP A 39 -5.34 7.77 -24.56
N LEU A 40 -4.39 8.63 -24.92
CA LEU A 40 -3.04 8.68 -24.33
C LEU A 40 -2.76 10.01 -23.63
N HIS A 41 -1.97 9.94 -22.56
CA HIS A 41 -1.46 11.10 -21.84
C HIS A 41 0.07 11.03 -21.78
N VAL A 42 0.71 12.20 -21.67
CA VAL A 42 2.16 12.28 -21.46
C VAL A 42 2.52 11.54 -20.16
N GLY A 43 3.51 10.65 -20.25
CA GLY A 43 3.96 9.80 -19.14
C GLY A 43 3.35 8.39 -19.13
N ASP A 44 2.32 8.10 -19.95
CA ASP A 44 1.80 6.73 -20.09
C ASP A 44 2.85 5.78 -20.69
N ILE A 45 2.70 4.49 -20.40
CA ILE A 45 3.54 3.42 -20.94
C ILE A 45 2.79 2.73 -22.08
N LEU A 46 3.40 2.79 -23.25
CA LEU A 46 2.96 2.16 -24.49
C LEU A 46 3.70 0.84 -24.65
N VAL A 47 2.97 -0.27 -24.80
CA VAL A 47 3.54 -1.60 -24.98
C VAL A 47 3.42 -2.00 -26.45
N ILE A 48 4.55 -2.12 -27.14
CA ILE A 48 4.64 -2.54 -28.54
C ILE A 48 5.60 -3.72 -28.61
N SER A 49 5.18 -4.86 -29.18
CA SER A 49 6.02 -6.05 -29.29
C SER A 49 6.64 -6.54 -27.97
N ASN A 50 5.93 -6.35 -26.85
CA ASN A 50 6.38 -6.60 -25.47
C ASN A 50 7.48 -5.67 -24.94
N GLU A 51 7.80 -4.59 -25.66
CA GLU A 51 8.69 -3.53 -25.20
C GLU A 51 7.88 -2.34 -24.67
N ASN A 52 8.38 -1.74 -23.58
CA ASN A 52 7.72 -0.66 -22.86
C ASN A 52 8.32 0.70 -23.25
N PHE A 53 7.50 1.58 -23.80
CA PHE A 53 7.91 2.91 -24.24
C PHE A 53 7.12 3.98 -23.49
N GLN A 54 7.82 4.93 -22.86
CA GLN A 54 7.19 6.03 -22.16
C GLN A 54 6.88 7.17 -23.13
N ILE A 55 5.63 7.65 -23.13
CA ILE A 55 5.20 8.76 -23.98
C ILE A 55 5.77 10.08 -23.44
N MET A 56 6.61 10.73 -24.24
CA MET A 56 7.16 12.06 -23.93
C MET A 56 6.24 13.18 -24.40
N LYS A 57 5.58 13.00 -25.54
CA LYS A 57 4.69 14.01 -26.13
C LYS A 57 3.66 13.37 -27.04
N VAL A 58 2.41 13.82 -26.96
CA VAL A 58 1.39 13.52 -27.98
C VAL A 58 1.36 14.71 -28.95
N VAL A 59 1.61 14.48 -30.24
CA VAL A 59 1.66 15.53 -31.26
C VAL A 59 0.26 15.73 -31.86
N ASN A 60 -0.38 14.64 -32.28
CA ASN A 60 -1.74 14.60 -32.83
C ASN A 60 -2.31 13.18 -32.68
N ASP A 61 -3.50 12.90 -33.24
CA ASP A 61 -4.16 11.59 -33.12
C ASP A 61 -3.41 10.41 -33.74
N CYS A 62 -2.45 10.70 -34.62
CA CYS A 62 -1.67 9.72 -35.37
C CYS A 62 -0.16 9.84 -35.13
N GLU A 63 0.30 10.73 -34.25
CA GLU A 63 1.73 10.96 -34.03
C GLU A 63 2.01 11.25 -32.55
N LEU A 64 2.97 10.50 -32.00
CA LEU A 64 3.49 10.71 -30.65
C LEU A 64 5.01 10.53 -30.61
N LYS A 65 5.64 11.07 -29.57
CA LYS A 65 7.07 10.95 -29.29
C LYS A 65 7.27 10.13 -28.02
N ILE A 66 8.16 9.14 -28.08
CA ILE A 66 8.49 8.26 -26.97
C ILE A 66 9.94 8.44 -26.49
N ASN A 67 10.25 7.91 -25.31
CA ASN A 67 11.60 7.87 -24.80
C ASN A 67 12.49 6.95 -25.67
N ASN A 68 13.68 7.44 -26.01
CA ASN A 68 14.66 6.71 -26.80
C ASN A 68 15.46 5.78 -25.87
N GLN A 69 14.88 4.63 -25.52
CA GLN A 69 15.59 3.64 -24.69
C GLN A 69 16.41 2.64 -25.53
N GLN A 70 16.03 2.39 -26.79
CA GLN A 70 16.74 1.51 -27.72
C GLN A 70 16.48 1.95 -29.17
N GLN A 71 17.46 1.84 -30.07
CA GLN A 71 17.26 2.02 -31.52
C GLN A 71 16.40 0.85 -32.06
N LEU A 72 15.08 0.97 -31.88
CA LEU A 72 14.10 0.04 -32.42
C LEU A 72 13.33 0.77 -33.53
N SER A 73 13.54 0.37 -34.78
CA SER A 73 12.60 0.63 -35.86
C SER A 73 11.75 -0.61 -36.08
N PHE A 74 10.44 -0.41 -36.16
CA PHE A 74 9.55 -1.43 -36.69
C PHE A 74 9.13 -0.95 -38.07
N GLU A 75 9.52 -1.67 -39.13
CA GLU A 75 9.09 -1.33 -40.49
C GLU A 75 7.62 -1.71 -40.73
N GLU A 76 7.09 -2.64 -39.95
CA GLU A 76 5.73 -3.16 -40.04
C GLU A 76 4.77 -2.54 -39.01
N TRP A 77 3.49 -2.51 -39.36
CA TRP A 77 2.42 -2.05 -38.49
C TRP A 77 2.14 -3.04 -37.36
N GLN A 78 2.50 -2.66 -36.13
CA GLN A 78 2.34 -3.46 -34.92
C GLN A 78 1.05 -3.09 -34.17
N GLN A 79 0.46 -4.06 -33.46
CA GLN A 79 -0.56 -3.73 -32.46
C GLN A 79 0.12 -3.20 -31.21
N PHE A 80 -0.56 -2.30 -30.50
CA PHE A 80 -0.07 -1.78 -29.23
C PHE A 80 -1.13 -1.94 -28.15
N ASN A 81 -0.65 -2.00 -26.91
CA ASN A 81 -1.47 -1.88 -25.72
C ASN A 81 -0.99 -0.67 -24.91
N ILE A 82 -1.87 -0.16 -24.07
CA ILE A 82 -1.55 0.88 -23.09
C ILE A 82 -1.52 0.19 -21.74
N GLU A 83 -0.42 0.31 -20.99
CA GLU A 83 -0.44 -0.19 -19.62
C GLU A 83 -1.54 0.54 -18.85
N PRO A 84 -2.41 -0.19 -18.11
CA PRO A 84 -3.47 0.43 -17.37
C PRO A 84 -2.87 1.43 -16.37
N ARG A 85 -3.38 2.66 -16.37
CA ARG A 85 -3.00 3.67 -15.37
C ARG A 85 -3.44 3.20 -13.98
N THR A 86 -2.60 2.46 -13.27
CA THR A 86 -2.93 1.97 -11.94
C THR A 86 -2.73 3.10 -10.94
N LYS A 87 -3.84 3.67 -10.46
CA LYS A 87 -3.82 4.57 -9.30
C LYS A 87 -3.76 3.82 -7.96
N VAL A 88 -3.76 2.49 -8.03
CA VAL A 88 -3.99 1.56 -6.92
C VAL A 88 -2.70 0.74 -6.81
N ASN A 89 -1.98 0.91 -5.71
CA ASN A 89 -0.83 0.06 -5.40
C ASN A 89 -1.33 -1.00 -4.42
N GLY A 90 -1.65 -2.19 -4.95
CA GLY A 90 -2.25 -3.27 -4.17
C GLY A 90 -1.44 -3.67 -2.94
N LEU A 91 -0.13 -3.43 -2.91
CA LEU A 91 0.70 -3.65 -1.73
C LEU A 91 0.38 -2.61 -0.65
N PHE A 92 0.48 -1.32 -0.96
CA PHE A 92 0.29 -0.24 0.02
C PHE A 92 -1.17 0.02 0.39
N ASP A 93 -2.10 -0.22 -0.52
CA ASP A 93 -3.52 0.07 -0.30
C ASP A 93 -4.13 -0.83 0.78
N VAL A 94 -3.64 -2.06 0.92
CA VAL A 94 -4.03 -2.96 2.01
C VAL A 94 -3.63 -2.37 3.36
N TYR A 95 -2.36 -1.97 3.52
CA TYR A 95 -1.89 -1.35 4.77
C TYR A 95 -2.60 -0.02 5.05
N SER A 96 -2.85 0.79 4.02
CA SER A 96 -3.62 2.03 4.15
C SER A 96 -5.04 1.77 4.63
N MET A 97 -5.72 0.75 4.10
CA MET A 97 -7.06 0.35 4.55
C MET A 97 -7.04 -0.14 6.00
N VAL A 98 -6.06 -0.98 6.37
CA VAL A 98 -5.89 -1.45 7.74
C VAL A 98 -5.74 -0.26 8.70
N PHE A 99 -4.91 0.71 8.33
CA PHE A 99 -4.60 1.89 9.16
C PHE A 99 -5.80 2.82 9.27
N THR A 100 -6.48 3.09 8.16
CA THR A 100 -7.61 4.02 8.13
C THR A 100 -8.88 3.44 8.74
N LYS A 101 -9.14 2.14 8.60
CA LYS A 101 -10.42 1.55 8.97
C LYS A 101 -10.41 0.75 10.27
N TYR A 102 -9.33 0.04 10.58
CA TYR A 102 -9.34 -0.96 11.66
C TYR A 102 -8.49 -0.56 12.87
N ALA A 103 -7.31 0.01 12.65
CA ALA A 103 -6.45 0.42 13.76
C ALA A 103 -7.13 1.49 14.64
N ILE A 104 -7.16 1.29 15.95
CA ILE A 104 -7.95 2.18 16.83
C ILE A 104 -7.20 3.48 17.14
N THR A 105 -5.87 3.45 17.11
CA THR A 105 -4.97 4.59 17.42
C THR A 105 -3.70 4.50 16.57
N ASN A 106 -2.70 5.34 16.84
CA ASN A 106 -1.37 5.26 16.22
C ASN A 106 -0.45 4.31 16.99
N PRO A 107 0.58 3.73 16.34
CA PRO A 107 1.52 2.82 16.97
C PRO A 107 2.21 3.46 18.18
N PHE A 108 2.26 2.73 19.29
CA PHE A 108 2.90 3.18 20.53
C PHE A 108 4.40 2.85 20.48
N SER A 109 5.19 3.60 19.72
CA SER A 109 6.65 3.39 19.79
C SER A 109 7.25 4.07 21.03
N LYS A 110 8.29 3.46 21.61
CA LYS A 110 8.95 3.88 22.87
C LYS A 110 9.55 5.30 22.88
N LYS A 111 9.53 6.08 21.79
CA LYS A 111 9.98 7.48 21.75
C LYS A 111 9.20 8.27 20.68
N ASP A 112 8.94 9.54 20.97
CA ASP A 112 8.29 10.57 20.12
C ASP A 112 9.06 10.92 18.83
N GLU A 113 9.85 9.99 18.30
CA GLU A 113 10.67 10.26 17.12
C GLU A 113 9.78 10.38 15.87
N PRO A 114 10.04 11.41 15.05
CA PRO A 114 9.28 11.63 13.84
C PRO A 114 9.59 10.55 12.81
N LEU A 115 8.54 9.99 12.21
CA LEU A 115 8.69 9.16 11.01
C LEU A 115 9.33 9.99 9.89
N LYS A 116 10.36 9.44 9.25
CA LYS A 116 11.08 10.08 8.15
C LYS A 116 11.05 9.20 6.91
N LEU A 117 10.62 9.77 5.79
CA LEU A 117 10.71 9.13 4.47
C LEU A 117 11.77 9.84 3.66
N THR A 118 12.72 9.09 3.11
CA THR A 118 13.66 9.61 2.13
C THR A 118 13.43 8.95 0.78
N ILE A 119 13.18 9.77 -0.23
CA ILE A 119 12.95 9.33 -1.60
C ILE A 119 14.24 9.52 -2.38
N ILE A 120 14.73 8.43 -2.96
CA ILE A 120 15.89 8.41 -3.83
C ILE A 120 15.39 8.45 -5.27
N ILE A 121 15.88 9.40 -6.05
CA ILE A 121 15.45 9.60 -7.43
C ILE A 121 16.67 9.69 -8.32
N GLU A 122 16.62 8.97 -9.43
CA GLU A 122 17.53 9.16 -10.54
C GLU A 122 16.91 10.18 -11.51
N LEU A 123 17.61 11.29 -11.73
CA LEU A 123 17.16 12.38 -12.60
C LEU A 123 18.22 12.65 -13.66
N SER A 124 17.79 12.78 -14.92
CA SER A 124 18.67 13.18 -16.03
C SER A 124 19.16 14.64 -15.88
N ASN A 125 18.47 15.47 -15.09
CA ASN A 125 18.85 16.85 -14.81
C ASN A 125 18.78 17.17 -13.31
N LYS A 126 19.94 17.48 -12.71
CA LYS A 126 20.13 17.72 -11.27
C LYS A 126 19.42 18.97 -10.75
N LEU A 127 19.15 19.97 -11.60
CA LEU A 127 18.55 21.26 -11.21
C LEU A 127 17.10 21.14 -10.72
N ASN A 128 16.44 19.98 -10.87
CA ASN A 128 15.01 19.82 -10.61
C ASN A 128 14.70 19.19 -9.23
N ILE A 129 15.71 18.83 -8.43
CA ILE A 129 15.49 18.10 -7.18
C ILE A 129 14.68 18.91 -6.15
N ASP A 130 14.92 20.22 -6.03
CA ASP A 130 14.19 21.07 -5.08
C ASP A 130 12.70 21.19 -5.43
N ASN A 131 12.38 21.21 -6.72
CA ASN A 131 11.01 21.16 -7.21
C ASN A 131 10.33 19.85 -6.80
N TYR A 132 11.01 18.71 -6.98
CA TYR A 132 10.50 17.41 -6.54
C TYR A 132 10.33 17.36 -5.01
N LYS A 133 11.32 17.83 -4.25
CA LYS A 133 11.24 17.93 -2.78
C LYS A 133 10.01 18.71 -2.33
N THR A 134 9.74 19.84 -2.99
CA THR A 134 8.55 20.67 -2.71
C THR A 134 7.25 19.94 -3.09
N LYS A 135 7.20 19.29 -4.25
CA LYS A 135 6.05 18.51 -4.72
C LYS A 135 5.73 17.35 -3.78
N PHE A 136 6.73 16.58 -3.34
CA PHE A 136 6.53 15.48 -2.38
C PHE A 136 6.03 16.00 -1.03
N LYS A 137 6.66 17.04 -0.47
CA LYS A 137 6.16 17.67 0.76
C LYS A 137 4.70 18.11 0.63
N ALA A 138 4.34 18.74 -0.48
CA ALA A 138 2.96 19.15 -0.73
C ALA A 138 2.00 17.96 -0.87
N TYR A 139 2.43 16.88 -1.53
CA TYR A 139 1.66 15.65 -1.68
C TYR A 139 1.36 15.00 -0.32
N PHE A 140 2.39 14.73 0.49
CA PHE A 140 2.22 14.10 1.80
C PHE A 140 1.43 14.99 2.76
N ARG A 141 1.62 16.31 2.72
CA ARG A 141 0.79 17.24 3.49
C ARG A 141 -0.69 17.11 3.14
N LYS A 142 -1.05 17.07 1.85
CA LYS A 142 -2.44 16.87 1.40
C LYS A 142 -2.97 15.49 1.83
N LEU A 143 -2.14 14.46 1.72
CA LEU A 143 -2.49 13.10 2.12
C LEU A 143 -2.88 13.03 3.61
N PHE A 144 -2.04 13.59 4.49
CA PHE A 144 -2.31 13.60 5.93
C PHE A 144 -3.48 14.50 6.33
N GLN A 145 -3.69 15.62 5.62
CA GLN A 145 -4.88 16.45 5.81
C GLN A 145 -6.17 15.69 5.45
N LYS A 146 -6.16 14.96 4.34
CA LYS A 146 -7.26 14.09 3.94
C LYS A 146 -7.50 13.01 5.00
N TYR A 147 -6.44 12.33 5.43
CA TYR A 147 -6.51 11.30 6.47
C TYR A 147 -7.12 11.82 7.79
N LYS A 148 -6.67 12.99 8.27
CA LYS A 148 -7.19 13.63 9.48
C LYS A 148 -8.69 13.93 9.36
N LYS A 149 -9.13 14.39 8.18
CA LYS A 149 -10.55 14.67 7.89
C LYS A 149 -11.40 13.40 7.86
N GLU A 150 -10.89 12.31 7.28
CA GLU A 150 -11.65 11.08 7.04
C GLU A 150 -11.73 10.17 8.26
N THR A 151 -10.66 10.06 9.05
CA THR A 151 -10.57 9.05 10.12
C THR A 151 -10.85 9.59 11.52
N LYS A 152 -10.68 10.90 11.74
CA LYS A 152 -10.70 11.54 13.07
C LYS A 152 -9.72 10.91 14.09
N LYS A 153 -8.79 10.08 13.63
CA LYS A 153 -7.79 9.41 14.47
C LYS A 153 -6.71 10.41 14.91
N PRO A 154 -6.04 10.18 16.05
CA PRO A 154 -4.90 11.01 16.45
C PRO A 154 -3.83 11.01 15.35
N MET A 155 -2.99 12.04 15.29
CA MET A 155 -1.93 12.15 14.27
C MET A 155 -0.52 11.92 14.83
N SER A 156 -0.28 11.97 16.15
CA SER A 156 1.00 11.69 16.84
C SER A 156 2.28 11.74 15.98
N HIS A 157 2.91 10.60 15.69
CA HIS A 157 4.13 10.45 14.87
C HIS A 157 4.01 11.02 13.45
N LEU A 158 2.80 11.11 12.89
CA LEU A 158 2.53 11.69 11.58
C LEU A 158 2.53 13.23 11.59
N GLU A 159 2.30 13.88 12.73
CA GLU A 159 2.35 15.36 12.81
C GLU A 159 3.76 15.89 12.56
N LYS A 160 4.77 15.15 13.03
CA LYS A 160 6.19 15.49 12.84
C LYS A 160 6.79 14.78 11.62
N PHE A 161 5.97 14.15 10.77
CA PHE A 161 6.46 13.39 9.62
C PHE A 161 7.29 14.27 8.69
N SER A 162 8.48 13.79 8.35
CA SER A 162 9.40 14.51 7.49
C SER A 162 9.64 13.75 6.19
N VAL A 163 9.68 14.50 5.08
CA VAL A 163 10.00 13.95 3.75
C VAL A 163 11.26 14.61 3.25
N ASN A 164 12.23 13.78 2.89
CA ASN A 164 13.44 14.17 2.19
C ASN A 164 13.47 13.59 0.78
N CYS A 165 14.21 14.24 -0.10
CA CYS A 165 14.41 13.83 -1.48
C CYS A 165 15.89 14.02 -1.81
N ILE A 166 16.51 13.01 -2.41
CA ILE A 166 17.94 12.95 -2.72
C ILE A 166 18.17 12.31 -4.09
N LEU A 167 19.32 12.57 -4.70
CA LEU A 167 19.73 11.94 -5.95
C LEU A 167 20.33 10.55 -5.69
N PHE A 168 20.17 9.65 -6.64
CA PHE A 168 20.77 8.30 -6.58
C PHE A 168 22.29 8.33 -6.44
N GLU A 169 22.98 9.26 -7.09
CA GLU A 169 24.44 9.42 -6.96
C GLU A 169 24.91 9.71 -5.52
N SER A 170 24.02 10.24 -4.68
CA SER A 170 24.33 10.52 -3.28
C SER A 170 24.11 9.30 -2.37
N PHE A 171 23.54 8.20 -2.91
CA PHE A 171 23.10 7.01 -2.17
C PHE A 171 24.21 6.29 -1.42
N ASP A 172 25.42 6.22 -1.98
CA ASP A 172 26.54 5.50 -1.34
C ASP A 172 26.95 6.11 0.02
N ASN A 173 26.72 7.41 0.23
CA ASN A 173 26.99 8.10 1.51
C ASN A 173 25.88 7.90 2.55
N LEU A 174 24.80 7.20 2.21
CA LEU A 174 23.56 7.19 2.99
C LEU A 174 23.25 5.88 3.69
N ALA A 175 24.02 4.81 3.42
CA ALA A 175 23.91 3.56 4.16
C ALA A 175 24.11 3.76 5.68
N SER A 176 24.88 4.78 6.08
CA SER A 176 25.06 5.18 7.49
C SER A 176 23.99 6.14 8.02
N GLU A 177 23.20 6.78 7.15
CA GLU A 177 22.20 7.80 7.54
C GLU A 177 20.76 7.30 7.55
N PHE A 178 20.46 6.18 6.89
CA PHE A 178 19.11 5.61 6.87
C PHE A 178 18.93 4.49 7.89
N THR A 179 18.58 4.98 9.08
CA THR A 179 17.69 4.41 10.11
C THR A 179 18.23 3.30 11.00
N GLU A 180 18.58 3.75 12.21
CA GLU A 180 18.60 2.99 13.47
C GLU A 180 17.17 2.61 13.97
N HIS A 181 16.13 2.80 13.14
CA HIS A 181 14.76 2.37 13.42
C HIS A 181 14.19 1.49 12.30
N LYS A 182 13.95 0.22 12.66
CA LYS A 182 13.43 -0.83 11.78
C LYS A 182 11.97 -0.52 11.44
N LEU A 183 11.68 -0.12 10.19
CA LEU A 183 10.30 -0.04 9.66
C LEU A 183 9.47 -1.28 10.06
N GLY A 184 10.11 -2.45 10.11
CA GLY A 184 9.52 -3.68 10.64
C GLY A 184 8.92 -3.53 12.04
N ASN A 185 9.62 -2.94 13.01
CA ASN A 185 9.09 -2.74 14.36
C ASN A 185 7.86 -1.83 14.34
N TRP A 186 7.90 -0.74 13.55
CA TRP A 186 6.75 0.15 13.42
C TRP A 186 5.54 -0.56 12.79
N ILE A 187 5.78 -1.42 11.79
CA ILE A 187 4.74 -2.25 11.17
C ILE A 187 4.16 -3.24 12.19
N ILE A 188 5.00 -3.90 13.00
CA ILE A 188 4.58 -4.83 14.05
C ILE A 188 3.70 -4.09 15.07
N ASP A 189 4.19 -2.97 15.62
CA ASP A 189 3.44 -2.13 16.57
C ASP A 189 2.09 -1.68 15.96
N PHE A 190 2.08 -1.38 14.67
CA PHE A 190 0.87 -1.01 13.94
C PHE A 190 -0.14 -2.15 13.84
N PHE A 191 0.29 -3.37 13.55
CA PHE A 191 -0.61 -4.53 13.47
C PHE A 191 -1.21 -4.91 14.83
N CYS A 192 -0.52 -4.62 15.94
CA CYS A 192 -1.06 -4.78 17.29
C CYS A 192 -2.25 -3.86 17.62
N LEU A 193 -2.49 -2.82 16.82
CA LEU A 193 -3.62 -1.90 17.03
C LEU A 193 -4.93 -2.37 16.40
N ILE A 194 -4.89 -3.49 15.69
CA ILE A 194 -6.07 -4.05 15.03
C ILE A 194 -6.79 -4.92 16.05
N PRO A 195 -8.04 -4.61 16.39
CA PRO A 195 -8.79 -5.42 17.34
C PRO A 195 -9.06 -6.80 16.75
N ILE A 196 -8.73 -7.83 17.51
CA ILE A 196 -9.05 -9.23 17.20
C ILE A 196 -10.12 -9.68 18.20
N GLN A 197 -11.27 -10.11 17.70
CA GLN A 197 -12.37 -10.66 18.49
C GLN A 197 -12.53 -12.14 18.15
N ILE A 198 -12.48 -13.00 19.18
CA ILE A 198 -12.70 -14.44 19.05
C ILE A 198 -14.18 -14.72 19.32
N ALA A 199 -14.79 -15.58 18.49
CA ALA A 199 -16.17 -16.00 18.64
C ALA A 199 -16.30 -17.50 18.36
N VAL A 200 -17.24 -18.16 19.03
CA VAL A 200 -17.63 -19.54 18.76
C VAL A 200 -18.82 -19.53 17.81
N ALA A 201 -18.83 -20.42 16.81
CA ALA A 201 -20.00 -20.64 15.98
C ALA A 201 -20.89 -21.68 16.66
N HIS A 202 -22.11 -21.29 17.02
CA HIS A 202 -23.11 -22.16 17.66
C HIS A 202 -24.49 -21.82 17.11
N ASP A 203 -25.29 -22.82 16.75
CA ASP A 203 -26.65 -22.63 16.21
C ASP A 203 -26.77 -21.60 15.06
N ASN A 204 -25.79 -21.58 14.14
CA ASN A 204 -25.66 -20.61 13.03
C ASN A 204 -25.46 -19.14 13.47
N GLU A 205 -25.11 -18.90 14.72
CA GLU A 205 -24.74 -17.59 15.23
C GLU A 205 -23.27 -17.57 15.66
N PHE A 206 -22.65 -16.39 15.58
CA PHE A 206 -21.31 -16.15 16.13
C PHE A 206 -21.45 -15.52 17.52
N ILE A 207 -21.05 -16.27 18.54
CA ILE A 207 -21.12 -15.87 19.93
C ILE A 207 -19.73 -15.38 20.35
N PRO A 208 -19.53 -14.07 20.55
CA PRO A 208 -18.22 -13.52 20.89
C PRO A 208 -17.83 -13.92 22.31
N ILE A 209 -16.58 -14.36 22.48
CA ILE A 209 -16.00 -14.59 23.80
C ILE A 209 -15.74 -13.23 24.43
N ARG A 210 -16.24 -13.03 25.65
CA ARG A 210 -16.03 -11.80 26.42
C ARG A 210 -15.15 -12.13 27.61
N ASP A 211 -14.03 -11.42 27.74
CA ASP A 211 -13.09 -11.59 28.86
C ASP A 211 -12.57 -13.03 29.06
N GLY A 212 -12.52 -13.81 27.98
CA GLY A 212 -12.11 -15.22 28.02
C GLY A 212 -13.21 -16.18 28.49
N PHE A 213 -14.42 -15.69 28.78
CA PHE A 213 -15.56 -16.50 29.21
C PHE A 213 -16.68 -16.50 28.17
N LEU A 214 -17.27 -17.68 27.96
CA LEU A 214 -18.62 -17.83 27.41
C LEU A 214 -19.62 -17.70 28.57
N GLU A 215 -20.82 -17.18 28.32
CA GLU A 215 -21.86 -17.11 29.36
C GLU A 215 -22.15 -18.52 29.92
N LYS A 216 -22.40 -18.62 31.22
CA LYS A 216 -22.47 -19.88 32.00
C LYS A 216 -23.42 -20.94 31.42
N THR A 217 -24.42 -20.53 30.66
CA THR A 217 -25.37 -21.40 29.98
C THR A 217 -24.75 -22.29 28.89
N GLU A 218 -23.60 -21.89 28.33
CA GLU A 218 -22.96 -22.59 27.19
C GLU A 218 -21.65 -23.32 27.57
N GLN A 219 -21.11 -23.07 28.77
CA GLN A 219 -19.89 -23.72 29.25
C GLN A 219 -20.06 -25.23 29.48
N ASN A 220 -21.27 -25.69 29.81
CA ASN A 220 -21.57 -27.10 30.08
C ASN A 220 -21.46 -28.01 28.84
N VAL A 221 -21.35 -27.44 27.63
CA VAL A 221 -21.31 -28.20 26.37
C VAL A 221 -19.88 -28.59 25.96
N PHE A 222 -18.85 -27.99 26.57
CA PHE A 222 -17.45 -28.09 26.08
C PHE A 222 -16.44 -28.60 27.12
N ASP A 223 -16.91 -29.22 28.21
CA ASP A 223 -16.05 -29.66 29.32
C ASP A 223 -15.55 -31.10 29.16
N ASP A 224 -14.48 -31.27 28.39
CA ASP A 224 -13.66 -32.50 28.33
C ASP A 224 -12.43 -32.40 29.27
N GLY A 225 -12.56 -31.75 30.42
CA GLY A 225 -11.56 -31.78 31.50
C GLY A 225 -10.34 -30.85 31.34
N PHE A 226 -10.17 -30.18 30.20
CA PHE A 226 -9.18 -29.10 29.98
C PHE A 226 -9.81 -27.69 29.91
N GLY A 227 -11.15 -27.60 29.97
CA GLY A 227 -11.92 -26.38 29.74
C GLY A 227 -11.92 -25.91 28.28
N LEU A 228 -12.97 -25.17 27.91
CA LEU A 228 -13.21 -24.58 26.57
C LEU A 228 -11.93 -23.92 25.98
N ILE A 229 -11.23 -23.13 26.78
CA ILE A 229 -10.07 -22.32 26.36
C ILE A 229 -8.88 -23.18 25.94
N GLY A 230 -8.60 -24.28 26.66
CA GLY A 230 -7.49 -25.18 26.36
C GLY A 230 -7.69 -26.00 25.09
N ASN A 231 -8.94 -26.29 24.75
CA ASN A 231 -9.30 -26.96 23.49
C ASN A 231 -9.33 -25.97 22.32
N MET A 232 -9.82 -24.75 22.55
CA MET A 232 -9.84 -23.68 21.53
C MET A 232 -8.44 -23.23 21.11
N SER A 233 -7.50 -23.09 22.05
CA SER A 233 -6.12 -22.69 21.73
C SER A 233 -5.39 -23.71 20.84
N LYS A 234 -5.78 -24.99 20.88
CA LYS A 234 -5.26 -26.03 19.98
C LYS A 234 -5.93 -26.05 18.61
N ALA A 235 -7.13 -25.49 18.49
CA ALA A 235 -7.93 -25.52 17.27
C ALA A 235 -7.87 -24.21 16.46
N ILE A 236 -7.39 -23.12 17.06
CA ILE A 236 -7.33 -21.79 16.43
C ILE A 236 -5.88 -21.47 16.06
N SER A 237 -5.70 -21.02 14.81
CA SER A 237 -4.47 -20.37 14.36
C SER A 237 -4.76 -18.92 14.00
N PHE A 238 -3.85 -18.02 14.37
CA PHE A 238 -3.92 -16.60 13.99
C PHE A 238 -3.09 -16.29 12.73
N GLY A 239 -2.52 -17.34 12.10
CA GLY A 239 -1.69 -17.23 10.91
C GLY A 239 -0.51 -16.28 11.15
N TRP A 240 -0.33 -15.31 10.26
CA TRP A 240 0.74 -14.30 10.33
C TRP A 240 0.83 -13.50 11.65
N TYR A 241 -0.25 -13.40 12.44
CA TYR A 241 -0.18 -12.78 13.76
C TYR A 241 0.62 -13.62 14.77
N GLU A 242 0.75 -14.92 14.55
CA GLU A 242 1.56 -15.79 15.40
C GLU A 242 3.03 -15.34 15.40
N SER A 243 3.55 -14.90 14.26
CA SER A 243 4.90 -14.33 14.18
C SER A 243 5.05 -13.00 14.94
N ILE A 244 3.96 -12.22 15.04
CA ILE A 244 3.93 -11.00 15.86
C ILE A 244 3.91 -11.38 17.35
N PHE A 245 3.13 -12.39 17.73
CA PHE A 245 3.11 -12.89 19.11
C PHE A 245 4.46 -13.46 19.53
N GLU A 246 5.11 -14.23 18.65
CA GLU A 246 6.46 -14.75 18.85
C GLU A 246 7.49 -13.62 19.02
N HIS A 247 7.38 -12.55 18.24
CA HIS A 247 8.25 -11.36 18.39
C HIS A 247 8.21 -10.75 19.80
N TYR A 248 7.08 -10.88 20.50
CA TYR A 248 6.90 -10.37 21.86
C TYR A 248 6.94 -11.47 22.94
N ALA A 249 7.17 -12.73 22.59
CA ALA A 249 7.05 -13.87 23.52
C ALA A 249 8.04 -13.79 24.69
N ASP A 250 9.23 -13.22 24.45
CA ASP A 250 10.28 -13.08 25.47
C ASP A 250 10.14 -11.81 26.32
N LEU A 251 9.16 -10.94 26.03
CA LEU A 251 8.93 -9.75 26.84
C LEU A 251 8.16 -10.09 28.12
N GLU A 252 8.59 -9.50 29.22
CA GLU A 252 7.89 -9.62 30.50
C GLU A 252 6.47 -9.02 30.39
N VAL A 253 5.46 -9.89 30.50
CA VAL A 253 4.06 -9.47 30.41
C VAL A 253 3.65 -8.86 31.74
N LYS A 254 3.39 -7.55 31.74
CA LYS A 254 2.76 -6.88 32.87
C LYS A 254 1.25 -6.89 32.70
N ILE A 255 0.56 -7.61 33.59
CA ILE A 255 -0.91 -7.58 33.66
C ILE A 255 -1.31 -6.20 34.23
N LEU A 256 -1.76 -5.32 33.35
CA LEU A 256 -2.41 -4.07 33.74
C LEU A 256 -3.91 -4.36 33.90
N SER A 257 -4.32 -4.90 35.05
CA SER A 257 -5.76 -5.03 35.34
C SER A 257 -6.35 -3.64 35.56
N SER A 258 -6.95 -3.09 34.52
CA SER A 258 -7.86 -1.96 34.59
C SER A 258 -9.29 -2.49 34.61
N MET A 259 -9.67 -3.10 35.73
CA MET A 259 -11.06 -3.08 36.16
C MET A 259 -11.01 -2.26 37.45
N GLY A 260 -11.50 -1.03 37.41
CA GLY A 260 -11.73 -0.25 38.64
C GLY A 260 -12.61 -1.04 39.60
N GLU A 261 -12.62 -0.66 40.88
CA GLU A 261 -13.46 -1.28 41.91
C GLU A 261 -14.85 -1.59 41.36
N GLN A 262 -15.14 -2.88 41.12
CA GLN A 262 -16.50 -3.31 40.94
C GLN A 262 -17.13 -3.20 42.33
N SER A 263 -17.94 -2.15 42.51
CA SER A 263 -18.71 -1.96 43.73
C SER A 263 -19.61 -3.18 43.94
N CYS A 264 -19.49 -3.80 45.11
CA CYS A 264 -20.29 -4.93 45.57
C CYS A 264 -21.80 -4.64 45.57
#